data_AF-A0A1Q6VEE5-F1
#
_entry.id   AF-A0A1Q6VEE5-F1
#
_cell.length_a   1.000
_cell.length_b   1.000
_cell.length_c   1.000
_cell.angle_alpha   90.00
_cell.angle_beta   90.00
_cell.angle_gamma   90.00
#
_symmetry.space_group_name_H-M   'P 1'
#
loop_
_entity.id
_entity.type
_entity.pdbx_description
1 polymer ?
#
loop_
_entity_poly.entity_id
_entity_poly.type
_entity_poly.pdbx_seq_one_letter_code
_entity_poly.pdbx_strand_id
1 'polypeptide(L)'
;MNPQSEGRRELDSIVINVELTLASIIQGVALFFLTDNARTIITMRHWDSFLYVAAGLCVIFIFWSRSIIHTLTLIRWPMEFGHNFFYIGCALGEAILFSRLDNPLAWFQLSATYAAAVWLLFIYDMRLIHARIVEARNEADRALYGRARADQLFNIYVLVPLLFLLNLTCALAIWIWPDFFITRSGHIWLISSQLVSFITYLAYIGRHFSKIAQLLLRSRQVD
;
A
#
# COMPACT_ATOMS: atom_id res chain seq x y z
N MET A 1 -30.66 -20.78 -13.74
CA MET A 1 -29.85 -19.61 -13.36
C MET A 1 -30.78 -18.41 -13.19
N ASN A 2 -30.60 -17.61 -12.14
CA ASN A 2 -31.50 -16.51 -11.79
C ASN A 2 -30.99 -15.21 -12.45
N PRO A 3 -31.75 -14.50 -13.30
CA PRO A 3 -31.27 -13.30 -14.00
C PRO A 3 -30.79 -12.17 -13.06
N GLN A 4 -31.29 -12.13 -11.82
CA GLN A 4 -30.79 -11.19 -10.80
C GLN A 4 -29.36 -11.50 -10.32
N SER A 5 -28.95 -12.78 -10.32
CA SER A 5 -27.57 -13.15 -9.98
C SER A 5 -26.58 -12.82 -11.10
N GLU A 6 -27.03 -12.86 -12.36
CA GLU A 6 -26.19 -12.47 -13.51
C GLU A 6 -25.94 -10.97 -13.53
N GLY A 7 -26.98 -10.14 -13.38
CA GLY A 7 -26.82 -8.68 -13.33
C GLY A 7 -25.94 -8.21 -12.18
N ARG A 8 -26.02 -8.86 -11.00
CA ARG A 8 -25.12 -8.54 -9.87
C ARG A 8 -23.67 -8.95 -10.15
N ARG A 9 -23.46 -10.09 -10.80
CA ARG A 9 -22.11 -10.58 -11.15
C ARG A 9 -21.46 -9.71 -12.24
N GLU A 10 -22.25 -9.19 -13.16
CA GLU A 10 -21.82 -8.24 -14.19
C GLU A 10 -21.42 -6.90 -13.57
N LEU A 11 -22.24 -6.37 -12.65
CA LEU A 11 -21.91 -5.16 -11.88
C LEU A 11 -20.63 -5.35 -11.04
N ASP A 12 -20.47 -6.48 -10.36
CA ASP A 12 -19.24 -6.80 -9.63
C ASP A 12 -18.01 -6.80 -10.56
N SER A 13 -18.14 -7.37 -11.76
CA SER A 13 -17.06 -7.35 -12.76
C SER A 13 -16.73 -5.94 -13.25
N ILE A 14 -17.73 -5.09 -13.47
CA ILE A 14 -17.53 -3.70 -13.88
C ILE A 14 -16.80 -2.93 -12.77
N VAL A 15 -17.24 -3.04 -11.52
CA VAL A 15 -16.62 -2.35 -10.38
C VAL A 15 -15.16 -2.79 -10.23
N ILE A 16 -14.88 -4.10 -10.27
CA ILE A 16 -13.50 -4.63 -10.21
C ILE A 16 -12.64 -4.04 -11.33
N ASN A 17 -13.15 -3.98 -12.56
CA ASN A 17 -12.40 -3.40 -13.68
C ASN A 17 -12.11 -1.91 -13.47
N VAL A 18 -13.08 -1.14 -12.98
CA VAL A 18 -12.90 0.28 -12.66
C VAL A 18 -11.83 0.46 -11.59
N GLU A 19 -11.88 -0.30 -10.50
CA GLU A 19 -10.88 -0.23 -9.42
C GLU A 19 -9.47 -0.59 -9.90
N LEU A 20 -9.32 -1.70 -10.65
CA LEU A 20 -8.01 -2.11 -11.18
C LEU A 20 -7.45 -1.08 -12.16
N THR A 21 -8.32 -0.46 -12.96
CA THR A 21 -7.93 0.62 -13.88
C THR A 21 -7.48 1.85 -13.10
N LEU A 22 -8.27 2.27 -12.11
CA LEU A 22 -7.96 3.43 -11.28
C LEU A 22 -6.65 3.24 -10.51
N ALA A 23 -6.46 2.08 -9.86
CA ALA A 23 -5.24 1.74 -9.14
C ALA A 23 -4.02 1.75 -10.08
N SER A 24 -4.16 1.23 -11.30
CA SER A 24 -3.07 1.22 -12.29
C SER A 24 -2.71 2.62 -12.78
N ILE A 25 -3.71 3.48 -13.05
CA ILE A 25 -3.49 4.87 -13.47
C ILE A 25 -2.77 5.65 -12.36
N ILE A 26 -3.27 5.55 -11.13
CA ILE A 26 -2.72 6.26 -9.97
C ILE A 26 -1.27 5.85 -9.72
N GLN A 27 -0.97 4.55 -9.77
CA GLN A 27 0.39 4.06 -9.57
C GLN A 27 1.31 4.40 -10.75
N GLY A 28 0.77 4.51 -11.97
CA GLY A 28 1.49 5.08 -13.12
C GLY A 28 1.88 6.54 -12.90
N VAL A 29 1.00 7.35 -12.31
CA VAL A 29 1.31 8.75 -11.92
C VAL A 29 2.39 8.79 -10.84
N ALA A 30 2.29 7.96 -9.81
CA ALA A 30 3.30 7.87 -8.76
C ALA A 30 4.69 7.49 -9.33
N LEU A 31 4.73 6.52 -10.26
CA LEU A 31 5.95 6.12 -10.95
C LEU A 31 6.54 7.23 -11.81
N PHE A 32 5.71 8.06 -12.46
CA PHE A 32 6.16 9.23 -13.20
C PHE A 32 6.90 10.20 -12.28
N PHE A 33 6.32 10.57 -11.13
CA PHE A 33 6.98 11.45 -10.16
C PHE A 33 8.29 10.85 -9.62
N LEU A 34 8.31 9.55 -9.32
CA LEU A 34 9.53 8.87 -8.89
C LEU A 34 10.62 8.95 -9.98
N THR A 35 10.26 8.70 -11.23
CA THR A 35 11.19 8.70 -12.36
C THR A 35 11.73 10.10 -12.64
N ASP A 36 10.87 11.12 -12.60
CA ASP A 36 11.25 12.50 -12.85
C ASP A 36 12.23 13.02 -11.79
N ASN A 37 11.95 12.77 -10.50
CA ASN A 37 12.85 13.15 -9.42
C ASN A 37 14.13 12.30 -9.39
N ALA A 38 14.05 11.00 -9.71
CA ALA A 38 15.22 10.12 -9.81
C ALA A 38 16.17 10.56 -10.94
N ARG A 39 15.65 11.04 -12.07
CA ARG A 39 16.48 11.58 -13.17
C ARG A 39 17.40 12.71 -12.69
N THR A 40 16.86 13.63 -11.88
CA THR A 40 17.63 14.74 -11.31
C THR A 40 18.78 14.22 -10.43
N ILE A 41 18.49 13.24 -9.56
CA ILE A 41 19.50 12.60 -8.69
C ILE A 41 20.61 11.92 -9.50
N ILE A 42 20.25 11.17 -10.54
CA ILE A 42 21.21 10.48 -11.42
C ILE A 42 22.12 11.50 -12.12
N THR A 43 21.54 12.60 -12.61
CA THR A 43 22.27 13.66 -13.30
C THR A 43 23.24 14.38 -12.37
N MET A 44 22.86 14.59 -11.10
CA MET A 44 23.69 15.23 -10.08
C MET A 44 24.70 14.27 -9.42
N ARG A 45 24.73 12.98 -9.79
CA ARG A 45 25.64 11.95 -9.24
C ARG A 45 25.55 11.77 -7.71
N HIS A 46 24.41 12.06 -7.11
CA HIS A 46 24.15 11.82 -5.69
C HIS A 46 23.85 10.33 -5.45
N TRP A 47 24.90 9.50 -5.48
CA TRP A 47 24.77 8.04 -5.37
C TRP A 47 24.10 7.57 -4.06
N ASP A 48 24.27 8.33 -2.98
CA ASP A 48 23.65 8.05 -1.68
C ASP A 48 22.10 8.11 -1.74
N SER A 49 21.56 8.97 -2.62
CA SER A 49 20.11 9.14 -2.81
C SER A 49 19.47 7.98 -3.61
N PHE A 50 20.26 7.09 -4.20
CA PHE A 50 19.73 5.95 -4.96
C PHE A 50 18.93 4.97 -4.08
N LEU A 51 19.31 4.83 -2.81
CA LEU A 51 18.57 4.01 -1.84
C LEU A 51 17.15 4.54 -1.60
N TYR A 52 16.96 5.86 -1.67
CA TYR A 52 15.64 6.48 -1.55
C TYR A 52 14.79 6.23 -2.80
N VAL A 53 15.39 6.21 -3.99
CA VAL A 53 14.68 5.82 -5.23
C VAL A 53 14.21 4.37 -5.13
N ALA A 54 15.07 3.46 -4.67
CA ALA A 54 14.72 2.06 -4.47
C ALA A 54 13.62 1.89 -3.40
N ALA A 55 13.69 2.65 -2.31
CA ALA A 55 12.65 2.66 -1.29
C ALA A 55 11.31 3.19 -1.83
N GLY A 56 11.32 4.27 -2.61
CA GLY A 56 10.13 4.80 -3.27
C GLY A 56 9.49 3.81 -4.24
N LEU A 57 10.31 3.08 -5.01
CA LEU A 57 9.82 2.00 -5.86
C LEU A 57 9.14 0.88 -5.05
N CYS A 58 9.71 0.53 -3.88
CA CYS A 58 9.08 -0.44 -2.99
C CYS A 58 7.73 0.06 -2.45
N VAL A 59 7.60 1.35 -2.14
CA VAL A 59 6.32 1.95 -1.71
C VAL A 59 5.26 1.76 -2.79
N ILE A 60 5.58 2.10 -4.05
CA ILE A 60 4.69 1.89 -5.21
C ILE A 60 4.25 0.41 -5.29
N PHE A 61 5.20 -0.52 -5.22
CA PHE A 61 4.88 -1.95 -5.31
C PHE A 61 4.02 -2.45 -4.14
N ILE A 62 4.29 -1.99 -2.93
CA ILE A 62 3.47 -2.32 -1.75
C ILE A 62 2.06 -1.79 -1.94
N PHE A 63 1.91 -0.52 -2.31
CA PHE A 63 0.60 0.09 -2.48
C PHE A 63 -0.20 -0.60 -3.59
N TRP A 64 0.39 -0.74 -4.77
CA TRP A 64 -0.22 -1.41 -5.91
C TRP A 64 -0.66 -2.84 -5.60
N SER A 65 0.22 -3.64 -4.99
CA SER A 65 -0.09 -5.04 -4.65
C SER A 65 -1.20 -5.15 -3.59
N ARG A 66 -1.22 -4.25 -2.60
CA ARG A 66 -2.32 -4.18 -1.62
C ARG A 66 -3.64 -3.79 -2.26
N SER A 67 -3.65 -2.79 -3.15
CA SER A 67 -4.85 -2.38 -3.89
C SER A 67 -5.42 -3.54 -4.70
N ILE A 68 -4.59 -4.31 -5.40
CA ILE A 68 -5.05 -5.49 -6.17
C ILE A 68 -5.67 -6.55 -5.25
N ILE A 69 -5.00 -6.89 -4.14
CA ILE A 69 -5.54 -7.87 -3.18
C ILE A 69 -6.87 -7.38 -2.64
N HIS A 70 -6.95 -6.11 -2.26
CA HIS A 70 -8.16 -5.48 -1.74
C HIS A 70 -9.31 -5.53 -2.75
N THR A 71 -9.06 -5.11 -4.00
CA THR A 71 -10.05 -5.15 -5.09
C THR A 71 -10.54 -6.57 -5.36
N LEU A 72 -9.65 -7.55 -5.42
CA LEU A 72 -10.03 -8.93 -5.71
C LEU A 72 -10.79 -9.61 -4.56
N THR A 73 -10.59 -9.17 -3.31
CA THR A 73 -11.16 -9.85 -2.13
C THR A 73 -12.38 -9.16 -1.54
N LEU A 74 -12.42 -7.82 -1.53
CA LEU A 74 -13.39 -7.06 -0.74
C LEU A 74 -14.31 -6.18 -1.58
N ILE A 75 -13.86 -5.79 -2.77
CA ILE A 75 -14.66 -4.93 -3.64
C ILE A 75 -15.69 -5.77 -4.41
N ARG A 76 -16.95 -5.49 -4.11
CA ARG A 76 -18.16 -5.92 -4.84
C ARG A 76 -19.10 -4.73 -4.91
N TRP A 77 -20.14 -4.81 -5.73
CA TRP A 77 -21.22 -3.82 -5.71
C TRP A 77 -21.87 -3.74 -4.31
N PRO A 78 -22.21 -2.54 -3.81
CA PRO A 78 -22.05 -1.20 -4.40
C PRO A 78 -20.66 -0.57 -4.18
N MET A 79 -20.26 0.31 -5.10
CA MET A 79 -18.99 1.05 -5.05
C MET A 79 -19.02 2.14 -3.96
N GLU A 80 -18.01 2.16 -3.09
CA GLU A 80 -17.83 3.24 -2.11
C GLU A 80 -16.85 4.30 -2.64
N PHE A 81 -17.38 5.44 -3.08
CA PHE A 81 -16.56 6.56 -3.58
C PHE A 81 -15.50 7.04 -2.58
N GLY A 82 -15.74 6.90 -1.27
CA GLY A 82 -14.79 7.29 -0.23
C GLY A 82 -13.43 6.59 -0.39
N HIS A 83 -13.44 5.27 -0.55
CA HIS A 83 -12.23 4.47 -0.75
C HIS A 83 -11.47 4.89 -2.03
N ASN A 84 -12.20 5.20 -3.10
CA ASN A 84 -11.61 5.58 -4.39
C ASN A 84 -10.97 6.98 -4.32
N PHE A 85 -11.58 7.92 -3.60
CA PHE A 85 -10.95 9.22 -3.31
C PHE A 85 -9.70 9.06 -2.45
N PHE A 86 -9.65 8.08 -1.55
CA PHE A 86 -8.44 7.79 -0.78
C PHE A 86 -7.28 7.28 -1.66
N TYR A 87 -7.55 6.52 -2.72
CA TYR A 87 -6.49 6.18 -3.68
C TYR A 87 -5.85 7.42 -4.30
N ILE A 88 -6.65 8.44 -4.64
CA ILE A 88 -6.14 9.71 -5.16
C ILE A 88 -5.32 10.44 -4.09
N GLY A 89 -5.80 10.48 -2.85
CA GLY A 89 -5.06 11.06 -1.73
C GLY A 89 -3.72 10.37 -1.46
N CYS A 90 -3.67 9.03 -1.59
CA CYS A 90 -2.44 8.27 -1.48
C CYS A 90 -1.47 8.58 -2.62
N ALA A 91 -1.97 8.70 -3.86
CA ALA A 91 -1.17 9.12 -5.02
C ALA A 91 -0.51 10.49 -4.79
N LEU A 92 -1.27 11.44 -4.23
CA LEU A 92 -0.76 12.75 -3.86
C LEU A 92 0.32 12.65 -2.78
N GLY A 93 0.10 11.82 -1.76
CA GLY A 93 1.08 11.54 -0.70
C GLY A 93 2.38 10.95 -1.26
N GLU A 94 2.29 9.97 -2.16
CA GLU A 94 3.43 9.38 -2.88
C GLU A 94 4.17 10.43 -3.72
N ALA A 95 3.46 11.26 -4.47
CA ALA A 95 4.06 12.33 -5.27
C ALA A 95 4.83 13.34 -4.40
N ILE A 96 4.26 13.76 -3.27
CA ILE A 96 4.92 14.68 -2.31
C ILE A 96 6.14 14.00 -1.66
N LEU A 97 6.05 12.70 -1.35
CA LEU A 97 7.17 11.95 -0.79
C LEU A 97 8.32 11.85 -1.81
N PHE A 98 8.03 11.52 -3.06
CA PHE A 98 9.02 11.36 -4.13
C PHE A 98 9.62 12.68 -4.59
N SER A 99 8.99 13.82 -4.30
CA SER A 99 9.58 15.13 -4.57
C SER A 99 10.68 15.52 -3.58
N ARG A 100 10.94 14.70 -2.54
CA ARG A 100 11.89 14.99 -1.45
C ARG A 100 12.96 13.90 -1.27
N LEU A 101 13.36 13.24 -2.36
CA LEU A 101 14.38 12.17 -2.35
C LEU A 101 15.79 12.67 -1.98
N ASP A 102 16.05 13.95 -2.11
CA ASP A 102 17.33 14.63 -1.84
C ASP A 102 17.47 15.07 -0.37
N ASN A 103 16.38 15.03 0.41
CA ASN A 103 16.37 15.48 1.79
C ASN A 103 15.97 14.33 2.74
N PRO A 104 16.95 13.67 3.38
CA PRO A 104 16.72 12.55 4.30
C PRO A 104 15.69 12.85 5.40
N LEU A 105 15.76 14.04 6.02
CA LEU A 105 14.85 14.40 7.10
C LEU A 105 13.42 14.53 6.60
N ALA A 106 13.22 15.26 5.49
CA ALA A 106 11.91 15.43 4.89
C ALA A 106 11.33 14.10 4.42
N TRP A 107 12.16 13.21 3.87
CA TRP A 107 11.75 11.86 3.47
C TRP A 107 11.13 11.06 4.63
N PHE A 108 11.81 10.99 5.78
CA PHE A 108 11.30 10.24 6.93
C PHE A 108 10.09 10.90 7.58
N GLN A 109 10.02 12.24 7.63
CA GLN A 109 8.85 12.97 8.12
C GLN A 109 7.61 12.76 7.25
N LEU A 110 7.79 12.84 5.92
CA LEU A 110 6.73 12.58 4.96
C LEU A 110 6.33 11.11 4.97
N SER A 111 7.28 10.19 5.08
CA SER A 111 7.00 8.74 5.21
C SER A 111 6.22 8.42 6.48
N ALA A 112 6.52 9.07 7.61
CA ALA A 112 5.76 8.90 8.85
C ALA A 112 4.34 9.46 8.70
N THR A 113 4.19 10.67 8.14
CA THR A 113 2.87 11.28 7.88
C THR A 113 2.05 10.42 6.92
N TYR A 114 2.67 9.91 5.85
CA TYR A 114 2.04 9.01 4.89
C TYR A 114 1.62 7.70 5.54
N ALA A 115 2.50 7.08 6.34
CA ALA A 115 2.17 5.87 7.09
C ALA A 115 1.00 6.08 8.06
N ALA A 116 0.89 7.25 8.71
CA ALA A 116 -0.25 7.59 9.56
C ALA A 116 -1.55 7.73 8.74
N ALA A 117 -1.50 8.37 7.58
CA ALA A 117 -2.66 8.48 6.68
C ALA A 117 -3.12 7.10 6.19
N VAL A 118 -2.18 6.25 5.76
CA VAL A 118 -2.44 4.86 5.39
C VAL A 118 -3.00 4.07 6.57
N TRP A 119 -2.49 4.27 7.78
CA TRP A 119 -3.01 3.60 8.98
C TRP A 119 -4.48 3.90 9.23
N LEU A 120 -4.88 5.17 9.12
CA LEU A 120 -6.28 5.59 9.22
C LEU A 120 -7.15 4.96 8.12
N LEU A 121 -6.61 4.83 6.90
CA LEU A 121 -7.29 4.16 5.81
C LEU A 121 -7.56 2.68 6.14
N PHE A 122 -6.56 1.97 6.66
CA PHE A 122 -6.73 0.58 7.08
C PHE A 122 -7.84 0.41 8.13
N ILE A 123 -7.96 1.37 9.07
CA ILE A 123 -9.04 1.41 10.06
C ILE A 123 -10.39 1.69 9.40
N TYR A 124 -10.45 2.62 8.44
CA TYR A 124 -11.66 2.94 7.70
C TYR A 124 -12.18 1.73 6.90
N ASP A 125 -11.29 1.05 6.17
CA ASP A 125 -11.58 -0.15 5.37
C ASP A 125 -12.10 -1.33 6.20
N MET A 126 -11.89 -1.33 7.52
CA MET A 126 -12.46 -2.33 8.42
C MET A 126 -14.00 -2.31 8.39
N ARG A 127 -14.63 -1.18 8.08
CA ARG A 127 -16.09 -1.07 7.90
C ARG A 127 -16.56 -1.92 6.73
N LEU A 128 -15.85 -1.86 5.61
CA LEU A 128 -16.14 -2.64 4.41
C LEU A 128 -16.02 -4.15 4.70
N ILE A 129 -14.96 -4.57 5.39
CA ILE A 129 -14.75 -5.98 5.77
C ILE A 129 -15.89 -6.50 6.64
N HIS A 130 -16.34 -5.73 7.63
CA HIS A 130 -17.47 -6.15 8.48
C HIS A 130 -18.76 -6.28 7.67
N ALA A 131 -19.04 -5.34 6.75
CA ALA A 131 -20.18 -5.45 5.85
C ALA A 131 -20.12 -6.75 5.01
N ARG A 132 -18.95 -7.12 4.48
CA ARG A 132 -18.78 -8.34 3.68
C ARG A 132 -18.90 -9.64 4.47
N ILE A 133 -18.46 -9.66 5.73
CA ILE A 133 -18.64 -10.82 6.60
C ILE A 133 -20.13 -11.08 6.86
N VAL A 134 -20.92 -10.02 7.03
CA VAL A 134 -22.38 -10.12 7.22
C VAL A 134 -23.08 -10.64 5.95
N GLU A 135 -22.57 -10.29 4.77
CA GLU A 135 -23.10 -10.74 3.47
C GLU A 135 -22.63 -12.15 3.04
N ALA A 136 -21.75 -12.81 3.81
CA ALA A 136 -21.15 -14.09 3.43
C ALA A 136 -22.20 -15.21 3.30
N ARG A 137 -22.34 -15.76 2.08
CA ARG A 137 -23.35 -16.79 1.77
C ARG A 137 -22.87 -18.21 2.04
N ASN A 138 -21.58 -18.48 1.78
CA ASN A 138 -21.01 -19.82 1.81
C ASN A 138 -19.84 -19.93 2.82
N GLU A 139 -19.51 -21.15 3.26
CA GLU A 139 -18.36 -21.39 4.15
C GLU A 139 -17.02 -20.95 3.53
N ALA A 140 -16.89 -21.09 2.21
CA ALA A 140 -15.72 -20.61 1.46
C ALA A 140 -15.58 -19.08 1.54
N ASP A 141 -16.68 -18.33 1.44
CA ASP A 141 -16.69 -16.87 1.59
C ASP A 141 -16.30 -16.46 3.02
N ARG A 142 -16.82 -17.16 4.03
CA ARG A 142 -16.45 -16.90 5.43
C ARG A 142 -14.96 -17.15 5.68
N ALA A 143 -14.39 -18.20 5.09
CA ALA A 143 -12.96 -18.49 5.20
C ALA A 143 -12.09 -17.44 4.48
N LEU A 144 -12.54 -16.93 3.33
CA LEU A 144 -11.88 -15.86 2.59
C LEU A 144 -11.89 -14.54 3.37
N TYR A 145 -13.07 -14.09 3.81
CA TYR A 145 -13.21 -12.85 4.57
C TYR A 145 -12.57 -12.93 5.95
N GLY A 146 -12.58 -14.10 6.59
CA GLY A 146 -11.87 -14.33 7.85
C GLY A 146 -10.35 -14.11 7.71
N ARG A 147 -9.76 -14.57 6.60
CA ARG A 147 -8.34 -14.30 6.30
C ARG A 147 -8.08 -12.84 5.95
N ALA A 148 -8.93 -12.24 5.12
CA ALA A 148 -8.81 -10.82 4.78
C ALA A 148 -8.88 -9.93 6.04
N ARG A 149 -9.78 -10.26 6.97
CA ARG A 149 -9.88 -9.59 8.27
C ARG A 149 -8.63 -9.79 9.12
N ALA A 150 -8.13 -11.03 9.24
CA ALA A 150 -6.92 -11.31 10.02
C ALA A 150 -5.70 -10.55 9.48
N ASP A 151 -5.56 -10.48 8.15
CA ASP A 151 -4.52 -9.68 7.51
C ASP A 151 -4.71 -8.18 7.75
N GLN A 152 -5.92 -7.66 7.61
CA GLN A 152 -6.20 -6.24 7.90
C GLN A 152 -5.88 -5.88 9.36
N LEU A 153 -6.25 -6.73 10.33
CA LEU A 153 -5.95 -6.52 11.74
C LEU A 153 -4.43 -6.57 11.99
N PHE A 154 -3.72 -7.51 11.38
CA PHE A 154 -2.26 -7.56 11.47
C PHE A 154 -1.60 -6.29 10.92
N ASN A 155 -2.16 -5.73 9.85
CA ASN A 155 -1.70 -4.45 9.31
C ASN A 155 -1.97 -3.29 10.28
N ILE A 156 -3.17 -3.21 10.83
CA ILE A 156 -3.57 -2.14 11.76
C ILE A 156 -2.77 -2.18 13.07
N TYR A 157 -2.56 -3.36 13.63
CA TYR A 157 -1.96 -3.48 14.97
C TYR A 157 -0.45 -3.65 14.97
N VAL A 158 0.13 -4.17 13.88
CA VAL A 158 1.55 -4.53 13.86
C VAL A 158 2.29 -3.83 12.74
N LEU A 159 1.96 -4.10 11.46
CA LEU A 159 2.81 -3.64 10.35
C LEU A 159 2.84 -2.12 10.20
N VAL A 160 1.67 -1.48 10.07
CA VAL A 160 1.61 -0.03 9.82
C VAL A 160 2.10 0.78 11.02
N PRO A 161 1.74 0.44 12.28
CA PRO A 161 2.33 1.09 13.45
C PRO A 161 3.85 0.95 13.51
N LEU A 162 4.38 -0.23 13.19
CA LEU A 162 5.83 -0.46 13.18
C LEU A 162 6.51 0.36 12.09
N LEU A 163 5.92 0.48 10.90
CA LEU A 163 6.41 1.36 9.84
C LEU A 163 6.34 2.83 10.25
N PHE A 164 5.24 3.27 10.87
CA PHE A 164 5.10 4.63 11.38
C PHE A 164 6.19 4.94 12.41
N LEU A 165 6.37 4.07 13.41
CA LEU A 165 7.38 4.23 14.44
C LEU A 165 8.80 4.18 13.88
N LEU A 166 9.08 3.29 12.92
CA LEU A 166 10.38 3.24 12.22
C LEU A 166 10.68 4.59 11.56
N ASN A 167 9.73 5.13 10.79
CA ASN A 167 9.93 6.41 10.12
C ASN A 167 10.04 7.58 11.10
N LEU A 168 9.21 7.59 12.15
CA LEU A 168 9.25 8.63 13.17
C LEU A 168 10.56 8.61 13.95
N THR A 169 11.05 7.42 14.34
CA THR A 169 12.33 7.27 15.04
C THR A 169 13.51 7.66 14.15
N CYS A 170 13.50 7.32 12.86
CA CYS A 170 14.48 7.81 11.90
C CYS A 170 14.45 9.34 11.77
N ALA A 171 13.26 9.95 11.66
CA ALA A 171 13.11 11.40 11.58
C ALA A 171 13.62 12.10 12.85
N LEU A 172 13.28 11.58 14.03
CA LEU A 172 13.74 12.10 15.32
C LEU A 172 15.25 11.93 15.49
N ALA A 173 15.82 10.80 15.07
CA ALA A 173 17.26 10.56 15.13
C ALA A 173 18.06 11.58 14.29
N ILE A 174 17.57 11.86 13.07
CA ILE A 174 18.19 12.87 12.19
C ILE A 174 18.02 14.28 12.78
N TRP A 175 16.86 14.57 13.37
CA TRP A 175 16.58 15.89 13.97
C TRP A 175 17.45 16.16 15.22
N ILE A 176 17.69 15.13 16.05
CA ILE A 176 18.48 15.25 17.28
C ILE A 176 19.99 15.28 16.98
N TRP A 177 20.47 14.48 16.01
CA TRP A 177 21.89 14.38 15.66
C TRP A 177 22.15 14.65 14.17
N PRO A 178 21.89 15.87 13.68
CA PRO A 178 22.03 16.20 12.26
C PRO A 178 23.48 16.07 11.77
N ASP A 179 24.47 16.42 12.59
CA ASP A 179 25.89 16.31 12.23
C ASP A 179 26.31 14.87 11.93
N PHE A 180 25.74 13.90 12.64
CA PHE A 180 26.05 12.49 12.42
C PHE A 180 25.32 11.94 11.19
N PHE A 181 24.02 12.20 11.07
CA PHE A 181 23.22 11.58 10.01
C PHE A 181 23.33 12.29 8.66
N ILE A 182 23.52 13.62 8.65
CA ILE A 182 23.64 14.42 7.43
C ILE A 182 25.11 14.59 7.06
N THR A 183 25.95 15.14 7.95
CA THR A 183 27.35 15.47 7.61
C THR A 183 28.25 14.24 7.48
N ARG A 184 27.95 13.14 8.18
CA ARG A 184 28.70 11.86 8.07
C ARG A 184 27.96 10.77 7.29
N SER A 185 26.91 11.13 6.56
CA SER A 185 26.08 10.19 5.78
C SER A 185 25.51 9.01 6.59
N GLY A 186 25.30 9.17 7.91
CA GLY A 186 24.68 8.14 8.75
C GLY A 186 23.26 7.76 8.32
N HIS A 187 22.57 8.62 7.57
CA HIS A 187 21.24 8.36 7.02
C HIS A 187 21.18 7.13 6.11
N ILE A 188 22.32 6.71 5.52
CA ILE A 188 22.43 5.51 4.69
C ILE A 188 22.01 4.25 5.47
N TRP A 189 22.36 4.16 6.76
CA TRP A 189 21.94 3.05 7.62
C TRP A 189 20.44 3.04 7.87
N LEU A 190 19.84 4.23 8.04
CA LEU A 190 18.41 4.39 8.28
C LEU A 190 17.59 4.04 7.03
N ILE A 191 18.00 4.50 5.85
CA ILE A 191 17.29 4.16 4.61
C ILE A 191 17.49 2.70 4.23
N SER A 192 18.66 2.12 4.54
CA SER A 192 18.91 0.69 4.32
C SER A 192 18.01 -0.18 5.19
N SER A 193 17.84 0.17 6.47
CA SER A 193 16.93 -0.57 7.36
C SER A 193 15.47 -0.44 6.90
N GLN A 194 15.04 0.76 6.49
CA GLN A 194 13.73 0.99 5.91
C GLN A 194 13.51 0.16 4.64
N LEU A 195 14.50 0.11 3.74
CA LEU A 195 14.43 -0.65 2.50
C LEU A 195 14.28 -2.16 2.78
N VAL A 196 15.04 -2.70 3.73
CA VAL A 196 14.89 -4.10 4.18
C VAL A 196 13.50 -4.35 4.73
N SER A 197 12.93 -3.43 5.52
CA SER A 197 11.55 -3.55 6.00
C SER A 197 10.55 -3.56 4.85
N PHE A 198 10.70 -2.70 3.84
CA PHE A 198 9.82 -2.68 2.67
C PHE A 198 9.93 -3.95 1.82
N ILE A 199 11.14 -4.45 1.56
CA ILE A 199 11.35 -5.71 0.83
C ILE A 199 10.73 -6.88 1.59
N THR A 200 10.93 -6.93 2.91
CA THR A 200 10.33 -7.97 3.77
C THR A 200 8.81 -7.91 3.72
N TYR A 201 8.24 -6.70 3.72
CA TYR A 201 6.80 -6.52 3.60
C TYR A 201 6.29 -6.96 2.22
N LEU A 202 6.98 -6.61 1.14
CA LEU A 202 6.63 -7.05 -0.21
C LEU A 202 6.66 -8.58 -0.33
N ALA A 203 7.67 -9.24 0.25
CA ALA A 203 7.76 -10.69 0.31
C ALA A 203 6.60 -11.32 1.11
N TYR A 204 6.18 -10.68 2.21
CA TYR A 204 4.99 -11.08 2.97
C TYR A 204 3.73 -10.97 2.10
N ILE A 205 3.52 -9.85 1.41
CA ILE A 205 2.37 -9.63 0.53
C ILE A 205 2.32 -10.68 -0.59
N GLY A 206 3.45 -10.95 -1.25
CA GLY A 206 3.53 -11.96 -2.30
C GLY A 206 3.11 -13.35 -1.82
N ARG A 207 3.64 -13.79 -0.66
CA ARG A 207 3.24 -15.08 -0.04
C ARG A 207 1.76 -15.10 0.35
N HIS A 208 1.23 -13.97 0.82
CA HIS A 208 -0.17 -13.85 1.19
C HIS A 208 -1.08 -13.95 -0.03
N PHE A 209 -0.73 -13.26 -1.13
CA PHE A 209 -1.47 -13.30 -2.38
C PHE A 209 -1.57 -14.71 -2.95
N SER A 210 -0.47 -15.48 -2.98
CA SER A 210 -0.50 -16.86 -3.47
C SER A 210 -1.48 -17.74 -2.71
N LYS A 211 -1.63 -17.52 -1.39
CA LYS A 211 -2.61 -18.26 -0.55
C LYS A 211 -4.05 -17.82 -0.82
N ILE A 212 -4.28 -16.51 -1.01
CA ILE A 212 -5.60 -15.98 -1.34
C ILE A 212 -6.05 -16.45 -2.74
N ALA A 213 -5.17 -16.37 -3.73
CA ALA A 213 -5.48 -16.77 -5.11
C ALA A 213 -5.99 -18.21 -5.19
N GLN A 214 -5.37 -19.13 -4.44
CA GLN A 214 -5.83 -20.53 -4.34
C GLN A 214 -7.24 -20.66 -3.73
N LEU A 215 -7.57 -19.84 -2.74
CA LEU A 215 -8.90 -19.85 -2.12
C LEU A 215 -9.96 -19.23 -3.02
N LEU A 216 -9.60 -18.19 -3.76
CA LEU A 216 -10.48 -17.47 -4.68
C LEU A 216 -10.84 -18.32 -5.90
N LEU A 217 -9.89 -19.13 -6.39
CA LEU A 217 -10.15 -20.15 -7.41
C LEU A 217 -11.12 -21.23 -6.89
N ARG A 218 -10.98 -21.67 -5.64
CA ARG A 218 -11.89 -22.66 -5.05
C ARG A 218 -13.30 -22.11 -4.82
N SER A 219 -13.44 -20.85 -4.38
CA SER A 219 -14.78 -20.26 -4.17
C SER A 219 -15.53 -20.10 -5.49
N ARG A 220 -14.84 -19.72 -6.57
CA ARG A 220 -15.44 -19.60 -7.92
C ARG A 220 -15.75 -20.92 -8.63
N GLN A 221 -15.26 -22.06 -8.12
CA GLN A 221 -15.61 -23.39 -8.65
C GLN A 221 -16.88 -23.97 -8.01
N VAL A 222 -17.32 -23.41 -6.88
CA VAL A 222 -18.50 -23.88 -6.12
C VAL A 222 -19.78 -23.11 -6.50
N ASP A 223 -19.63 -21.94 -7.12
CA ASP A 223 -20.71 -21.16 -7.76
C ASP A 223 -20.92 -21.59 -9.23
#